data_AF-A0A977Q390-F1
#
_entry.id   AF-A0A977Q390-F1
#
_cell.length_a   1.000
_cell.length_b   1.000
_cell.length_c   1.000
_cell.angle_alpha   90.00
_cell.angle_beta   90.00
_cell.angle_gamma   90.00
#
_symmetry.space_group_name_H-M   'P 1'
#
loop_
_entity.id
_entity.type
_entity.pdbx_description
1 polymer ?
#
loop_
_entity_poly.entity_id
_entity_poly.type
_entity_poly.pdbx_seq_one_letter_code
_entity_poly.pdbx_strand_id
1 'polypeptide(L)'
;MEGARLRLKSKKLASGKFQVNFTTEGAPENFYGYLLAEPFTPLQEVIAKIHRHVENMNDQPKYFQRNLFSLGMKQVNSGRILIFKKS
;
A
#
# COMPACT_ATOMS: atom_id res chain seq x y z
N MET A 1 24.76 -2.02 -6.08
CA MET A 1 23.33 -2.19 -6.34
C MET A 1 22.61 -1.16 -5.49
N GLU A 2 21.96 -0.16 -6.08
CA GLU A 2 21.13 0.75 -5.29
C GLU A 2 20.00 -0.07 -4.66
N GLY A 3 19.93 -0.07 -3.32
CA GLY A 3 18.86 -0.75 -2.60
C GLY A 3 17.52 -0.07 -2.88
N ALA A 4 16.45 -0.87 -2.96
CA ALA A 4 15.10 -0.35 -3.10
C ALA A 4 14.78 0.64 -1.96
N ARG A 5 14.30 1.83 -2.30
CA ARG A 5 13.94 2.89 -1.36
C ARG A 5 12.43 2.98 -1.21
N LEU A 6 11.95 3.05 0.02
CA LEU A 6 10.56 3.30 0.36
C LEU A 6 10.40 4.74 0.86
N ARG A 7 9.59 5.55 0.16
CA ARG A 7 9.29 6.93 0.54
C ARG A 7 7.89 7.00 1.11
N LEU A 8 7.72 7.68 2.24
CA LEU A 8 6.44 7.80 2.95
C LEU A 8 6.06 9.27 3.15
N LYS A 9 4.77 9.57 3.01
CA LYS A 9 4.16 10.86 3.36
C LYS A 9 2.82 10.64 4.04
N SER A 10 2.67 11.09 5.28
CA SER A 10 1.42 10.96 6.03
C SER A 10 0.56 12.23 5.93
N LYS A 11 -0.77 12.03 5.91
CA LYS A 11 -1.78 13.08 6.01
C LYS A 11 -2.84 12.64 7.01
N LYS A 12 -3.14 13.46 8.02
CA LYS A 12 -4.26 13.22 8.93
C LYS A 12 -5.58 13.49 8.20
N LEU A 13 -6.54 12.58 8.33
CA LEU A 13 -7.86 12.68 7.75
C LEU A 13 -8.86 13.24 8.78
N ALA A 14 -9.98 13.79 8.28
CA ALA A 14 -11.06 14.28 9.13
C ALA A 14 -11.65 13.18 10.05
N SER A 15 -11.56 11.91 9.63
CA SER A 15 -11.96 10.75 10.44
C SER A 15 -11.04 10.48 11.64
N GLY A 16 -9.94 11.21 11.81
CA GLY A 16 -8.93 10.98 12.83
C GLY A 16 -7.83 9.99 12.41
N LYS A 17 -8.03 9.21 11.34
CA LYS A 17 -7.03 8.27 10.80
C LYS A 17 -5.93 8.99 10.03
N PHE A 18 -4.86 8.27 9.71
CA PHE A 18 -3.77 8.76 8.88
C PHE A 18 -3.76 8.05 7.53
N GLN A 19 -3.74 8.81 6.45
CA GLN A 19 -3.41 8.29 5.13
C GLN A 19 -1.89 8.39 4.93
N VAL A 20 -1.23 7.24 4.92
CA VAL A 20 0.19 7.11 4.61
C VAL A 20 0.36 6.81 3.13
N ASN A 21 0.70 7.84 2.36
CA ASN A 21 1.07 7.68 0.96
C ASN A 21 2.47 7.11 0.88
N PHE A 22 2.70 6.19 -0.05
CA PHE A 22 3.99 5.56 -0.25
C PHE A 22 4.38 5.47 -1.72
N THR A 23 5.68 5.39 -1.96
CA THR A 23 6.26 5.12 -3.28
C THR A 23 7.52 4.28 -3.10
N THR A 24 7.66 3.23 -3.90
CA THR A 24 8.90 2.46 -4.01
C THR A 24 9.71 2.96 -5.21
N GLU A 25 11.02 3.05 -5.03
CA GLU A 25 11.98 3.48 -6.04
C GLU A 25 13.16 2.48 -6.06
N GLY A 26 13.67 2.12 -7.23
CA GLY A 26 14.84 1.23 -7.36
C GLY A 26 14.56 -0.27 -7.16
N ALA A 27 13.28 -0.68 -7.11
CA ALA A 27 12.89 -2.08 -7.17
C ALA A 27 12.68 -2.52 -8.64
N PRO A 28 12.74 -3.85 -8.94
CA PRO A 28 12.42 -4.36 -10.29
C PRO A 28 11.06 -3.88 -10.81
N GLU A 29 10.10 -3.76 -9.89
CA GLU A 29 8.84 -3.07 -10.13
C GLU A 29 8.66 -1.96 -9.09
N ASN A 30 8.35 -0.75 -9.57
CA ASN A 30 8.05 0.38 -8.70
C ASN A 30 6.54 0.46 -8.47
N PHE A 31 6.16 0.84 -7.25
CA PHE A 31 4.78 0.89 -6.78
C PHE A 31 4.52 2.23 -6.12
N TYR A 32 3.27 2.66 -6.15
CA TYR A 32 2.80 3.79 -5.37
C TYR A 32 1.39 3.52 -4.85
N GLY A 33 1.02 4.22 -3.79
CA GLY A 33 -0.26 3.96 -3.16
C GLY A 33 -0.44 4.67 -1.84
N TYR A 34 -1.45 4.24 -1.10
CA TYR A 34 -1.66 4.70 0.27
C TYR A 34 -2.19 3.61 1.19
N LEU A 35 -1.84 3.72 2.47
CA LEU A 35 -2.34 2.90 3.58
C LEU A 35 -3.08 3.81 4.58
N LEU A 36 -4.30 3.44 4.95
CA LEU A 36 -5.01 3.99 6.10
C LEU A 36 -4.50 3.34 7.38
N ALA A 37 -3.88 4.13 8.24
CA ALA A 37 -3.36 3.75 9.55
C ALA A 37 -4.18 4.40 10.66
N GLU A 38 -4.34 3.66 11.77
CA GLU A 38 -4.93 4.22 12.98
C GLU A 38 -3.93 5.18 13.66
N PRO A 39 -4.41 6.15 14.46
CA PRO A 39 -3.55 6.93 15.34
C PRO A 39 -2.63 6.03 16.15
N PHE A 40 -1.40 6.49 16.40
CA PHE A 40 -0.38 5.76 17.17
C PHE A 40 0.10 4.43 16.56
N THR A 41 -0.32 4.07 15.33
CA THR A 41 0.27 2.93 14.63
C THR A 41 1.78 3.15 14.46
N PRO A 42 2.64 2.25 14.94
CA PRO A 42 4.08 2.39 14.80
C PRO A 42 4.51 2.43 13.33
N LEU A 43 5.51 3.26 13.01
CA LEU A 43 6.06 3.36 11.64
C LEU A 43 6.54 2.00 11.12
N GLN A 44 7.14 1.18 11.98
CA GLN A 44 7.60 -0.17 11.61
C GLN A 44 6.45 -1.06 11.14
N GLU A 45 5.28 -0.98 11.77
CA GLU A 45 4.10 -1.73 11.32
C GLU A 45 3.57 -1.24 9.98
N VAL A 46 3.60 0.08 9.76
CA VAL A 46 3.23 0.68 8.48
C VAL A 46 4.15 0.17 7.37
N ILE A 47 5.46 0.19 7.60
CA ILE A 47 6.48 -0.33 6.68
C ILE A 47 6.26 -1.82 6.42
N ALA A 48 6.12 -2.63 7.47
CA ALA A 48 5.91 -4.07 7.35
C ALA A 48 4.64 -4.41 6.57
N LYS A 49 3.54 -3.68 6.78
CA LYS A 49 2.31 -3.84 5.99
C LYS A 49 2.55 -3.53 4.52
N ILE A 50 3.21 -2.42 4.21
CA ILE A 50 3.51 -2.04 2.82
C ILE A 50 4.39 -3.10 2.15
N HIS A 51 5.49 -3.52 2.79
CA HIS A 51 6.38 -4.56 2.29
C HIS A 51 5.65 -5.86 1.98
N ARG A 52 4.89 -6.37 2.94
CA ARG A 52 4.10 -7.60 2.75
C ARG A 52 3.17 -7.49 1.54
N HIS A 53 2.54 -6.35 1.32
CA HIS A 53 1.62 -6.19 0.19
C HIS A 53 2.35 -6.06 -1.16
N VAL A 54 3.51 -5.40 -1.18
CA VAL A 54 4.36 -5.27 -2.39
C VAL A 54 5.00 -6.60 -2.77
N GLU A 55 5.51 -7.36 -1.81
CA GLU A 55 6.09 -8.70 -2.05
C GLU A 55 5.04 -9.66 -2.63
N ASN A 56 3.84 -9.70 -2.04
CA ASN A 56 2.73 -10.51 -2.55
C ASN A 56 2.26 -10.07 -3.96
N MET A 57 2.50 -8.82 -4.36
CA MET A 57 2.21 -8.35 -5.73
C MET A 57 3.21 -8.87 -6.75
N ASN A 58 4.50 -8.91 -6.37
CA ASN A 58 5.56 -9.42 -7.25
C ASN A 58 5.39 -10.93 -7.52
N ASP A 59 4.96 -11.69 -6.51
CA ASP A 59 4.81 -13.15 -6.64
C ASP A 59 3.51 -13.57 -7.35
N GLN A 60 2.52 -12.69 -7.49
CA GLN A 60 1.21 -13.05 -8.06
C GLN A 60 0.69 -12.02 -9.08
N PRO A 61 0.65 -12.38 -10.38
CA PRO A 61 0.05 -11.55 -11.43
C PRO A 61 -1.42 -11.16 -11.17
N LYS A 62 -2.14 -11.95 -10.35
CA LYS A 62 -3.56 -11.73 -10.02
C LYS A 62 -3.80 -10.74 -8.87
N TYR A 63 -2.76 -10.32 -8.15
CA TYR A 63 -2.93 -9.46 -6.97
C TYR A 63 -3.53 -8.09 -7.32
N PHE A 64 -3.17 -7.54 -8.49
CA PHE A 64 -3.66 -6.24 -8.97
C PHE A 64 -5.17 -6.18 -9.22
N GLN A 65 -5.83 -7.33 -9.43
CA GLN A 65 -7.28 -7.37 -9.67
C GLN A 65 -8.11 -7.16 -8.39
N ARG A 66 -7.50 -7.25 -7.20
CA ARG A 66 -8.22 -7.20 -5.92
C ARG A 66 -8.86 -5.85 -5.60
N ASN A 67 -8.29 -4.75 -6.11
CA ASN A 67 -8.77 -3.38 -5.87
C ASN A 67 -9.65 -2.82 -6.99
N LEU A 68 -9.73 -3.50 -8.14
CA LEU A 68 -10.40 -2.99 -9.34
C LEU A 68 -11.76 -3.66 -9.60
N PHE A 69 -12.11 -4.71 -8.86
CA PHE A 69 -13.37 -5.44 -9.04
C PHE A 69 -14.14 -5.62 -7.72
N SER A 70 -15.10 -4.73 -7.46
CA SER A 70 -16.39 -5.08 -6.84
C SER A 70 -17.38 -3.91 -6.88
N LEU A 71 -17.90 -3.61 -8.08
CA LEU A 71 -19.22 -2.97 -8.18
C LEU A 71 -20.27 -4.03 -7.77
N GLY A 72 -20.47 -4.21 -6.46
CA GLY A 72 -21.68 -4.85 -5.94
C GLY A 72 -21.54 -6.17 -5.16
N MET A 73 -20.37 -6.79 -4.97
CA MET A 73 -20.32 -8.05 -4.21
C MET A 73 -19.09 -8.27 -3.32
N LYS A 74 -19.42 -8.60 -2.06
CA LYS A 74 -18.64 -9.17 -0.95
C LYS A 74 -17.51 -8.31 -0.39
N GLN A 75 -17.43 -8.31 0.94
CA GLN A 75 -16.36 -7.70 1.75
C GLN A 75 -14.97 -8.21 1.32
N VAL A 76 -14.37 -7.60 0.30
CA VAL A 76 -12.98 -7.88 -0.07
C VAL A 76 -12.09 -6.97 0.79
N ASN A 77 -11.75 -7.47 1.98
CA ASN A 77 -10.65 -7.01 2.84
C ASN A 77 -10.41 -5.48 2.97
N SER A 78 -11.18 -4.87 3.87
CA SER A 78 -10.92 -3.67 4.70
C SER A 78 -10.66 -2.31 4.07
N GLY A 79 -10.39 -2.17 2.76
CA GLY A 79 -10.16 -0.85 2.13
C GLY A 79 -9.00 -0.05 2.73
N ARG A 80 -8.11 -0.70 3.51
CA ARG A 80 -7.05 -0.02 4.25
C ARG A 80 -5.82 0.25 3.41
N ILE A 81 -5.61 -0.42 2.27
CA ILE A 81 -4.45 -0.17 1.42
C ILE A 81 -4.83 -0.19 -0.05
N LEU A 82 -4.34 0.80 -0.80
CA LEU A 82 -4.44 0.91 -2.25
C LEU A 82 -3.04 1.00 -2.83
N ILE A 83 -2.76 0.21 -3.87
CA ILE A 83 -1.44 0.08 -4.48
C ILE A 83 -1.62 -0.02 -5.99
N PHE A 84 -0.75 0.68 -6.71
CA PHE A 84 -0.68 0.76 -8.15
C PHE A 84 0.76 0.55 -8.60
N LYS A 85 0.94 -0.09 -9.77
CA LYS A 85 2.24 -0.16 -10.43
C LYS A 85 2.59 1.19 -11.03
N LYS A 86 3.81 1.65 -10.83
CA LYS A 86 4.34 2.88 -11.44
C LYS A 86 4.86 2.52 -12.84
N SER A 87 4.27 3.16 -13.85
CA SER A 87 4.64 3.02 -15.27
C SER A 87 6.06 3.50 -15.54
#